data_AF-V6LDB8-F1
#
_entry.id   AF-V6LDB8-F1
#
_cell.length_a   1.000
_cell.length_b   1.000
_cell.length_c   1.000
_cell.angle_alpha   90.00
_cell.angle_beta   90.00
_cell.angle_gamma   90.00
#
_symmetry.space_group_name_H-M   'P 1'
#
loop_
_entity.id
_entity.type
_entity.pdbx_description
1 polymer ?
#
loop_
_entity_poly.entity_id
_entity_poly.type
_entity_poly.pdbx_seq_one_letter_code
_entity_poly.pdbx_strand_id
1 'polypeptide(L)'
;MACNPTTQNCKALTKESSSSQAKADECKTNVPNCQACDTSTTTKCATCSSGYTLAGPLCVKPEDNCTSLNSDKSECDICNVSFFKSTKVCAPCKENCTQCTSATDCTYCTKDFFASGNSCNQATASIGVISGVTIATVVALGALCFLVWRELRKNRILAVDAAGTRPGSLALD
;
A
#
# COMPACT_ATOMS: atom_id res chain seq x y z
N MET A 1 18.05 1.41 36.65
CA MET A 1 18.79 1.16 35.39
C MET A 1 18.82 2.46 34.62
N ALA A 2 20.01 2.98 34.30
CA ALA A 2 20.17 4.20 33.51
C ALA A 2 20.88 3.83 32.20
N CYS A 3 20.16 3.90 31.07
CA CYS A 3 20.74 3.82 29.73
C CYS A 3 20.79 5.24 29.16
N ASN A 4 21.98 5.65 28.70
CA ASN A 4 22.23 6.96 28.10
C ASN A 4 21.67 6.98 26.66
N PRO A 5 20.79 7.94 26.30
CA PRO A 5 19.99 7.88 25.07
C PRO A 5 20.75 8.13 23.75
N THR A 6 22.07 8.35 23.75
CA THR A 6 22.77 8.84 22.53
C THR A 6 23.58 7.78 21.79
N THR A 7 23.86 6.62 22.38
CA THR A 7 24.67 5.58 21.72
C THR A 7 24.00 4.22 21.83
N GLN A 8 23.27 3.85 20.78
CA GLN A 8 22.60 2.56 20.59
C GLN A 8 23.60 1.38 20.52
N ASN A 9 24.25 1.03 21.62
CA ASN A 9 25.01 -0.21 21.72
C ASN A 9 25.06 -0.69 23.18
N CYS A 10 24.17 -1.64 23.52
CA CYS A 10 24.22 -2.37 24.78
C CYS A 10 24.84 -3.75 24.56
N LYS A 11 26.11 -3.90 24.97
CA LYS A 11 26.90 -5.14 24.86
C LYS A 11 26.35 -6.21 25.82
N ALA A 12 26.21 -7.45 25.32
CA ALA A 12 25.70 -8.58 26.07
C ALA A 12 26.66 -9.02 27.20
N LEU A 13 26.12 -9.22 28.41
CA LEU A 13 26.76 -10.00 29.47
C LEU A 13 25.86 -11.17 29.85
N THR A 14 26.44 -12.36 29.79
CA THR A 14 25.89 -13.65 30.18
C THR A 14 25.90 -13.83 31.69
N LYS A 15 24.80 -14.33 32.31
CA LYS A 15 24.82 -15.36 33.37
C LYS A 15 23.39 -15.77 33.81
N GLU A 16 23.30 -16.98 34.31
CA GLU A 16 22.12 -17.85 34.47
C GLU A 16 21.19 -17.55 35.66
N SER A 17 19.93 -17.98 35.48
CA SER A 17 18.94 -18.50 36.43
C SER A 17 18.18 -17.58 37.40
N SER A 18 16.85 -17.69 37.27
CA SER A 18 15.75 -17.45 38.22
C SER A 18 15.00 -16.11 38.14
N SER A 19 13.77 -16.23 37.65
CA SER A 19 12.65 -15.26 37.72
C SER A 19 12.78 -13.97 36.92
N SER A 20 11.79 -13.78 36.04
CA SER A 20 11.27 -12.50 35.53
C SER A 20 12.17 -11.67 34.60
N GLN A 21 11.55 -11.24 33.49
CA GLN A 21 12.08 -10.40 32.42
C GLN A 21 13.05 -11.08 31.44
N ALA A 22 12.48 -11.95 30.60
CA ALA A 22 12.94 -12.07 29.22
C ALA A 22 12.80 -10.69 28.57
N LYS A 23 13.95 -10.02 28.48
CA LYS A 23 14.29 -8.88 27.65
C LYS A 23 13.37 -8.82 26.42
N ALA A 24 12.32 -8.01 26.52
CA ALA A 24 11.46 -7.71 25.40
C ALA A 24 12.34 -6.99 24.38
N ASP A 25 12.66 -7.69 23.29
CA ASP A 25 13.05 -7.04 22.06
C ASP A 25 11.94 -6.03 21.75
N GLU A 26 12.26 -4.78 22.03
CA GLU A 26 11.38 -3.62 21.88
C GLU A 26 10.78 -3.68 20.47
N CYS A 27 9.45 -3.83 20.40
CA CYS A 27 8.71 -3.90 19.16
C CYS A 27 9.19 -2.78 18.23
N LYS A 28 9.92 -3.13 17.17
CA LYS A 28 10.49 -2.15 16.23
C LYS A 28 9.44 -1.38 15.42
N THR A 29 8.16 -1.67 15.63
CA THR A 29 7.01 -0.93 15.12
C THR A 29 5.94 -0.88 16.21
N ASN A 30 5.41 0.32 16.47
CA ASN A 30 4.38 0.64 17.47
C ASN A 30 3.07 -0.14 17.25
N VAL A 31 3.03 -1.45 17.55
CA VAL A 31 1.78 -2.20 17.59
C VAL A 31 1.07 -1.83 18.89
N PRO A 32 -0.08 -1.12 18.84
CA PRO A 32 -0.74 -0.65 20.05
C PRO A 32 -1.18 -1.82 20.93
N ASN A 33 -1.03 -1.64 22.25
CA ASN A 33 -1.43 -2.60 23.28
C ASN A 33 -0.65 -3.95 23.26
N CYS A 34 0.44 -4.02 22.50
CA CYS A 34 1.29 -5.20 22.41
C CYS A 34 2.38 -5.20 23.50
N GLN A 35 2.50 -6.30 24.24
CA GLN A 35 3.52 -6.49 25.27
C GLN A 35 4.80 -7.14 24.71
N ALA A 36 4.69 -8.04 23.74
CA ALA A 36 5.83 -8.61 23.02
C ALA A 36 5.46 -8.89 21.57
N CYS A 37 6.34 -8.51 20.64
CA CYS A 37 6.15 -8.75 19.21
C CYS A 37 6.70 -10.10 18.78
N ASP A 38 6.16 -10.60 17.67
CA ASP A 38 6.76 -11.74 16.97
C ASP A 38 8.10 -11.31 16.36
N THR A 39 9.17 -12.05 16.68
CA THR A 39 10.53 -11.77 16.18
C THR A 39 10.68 -12.02 14.68
N SER A 40 9.72 -12.72 14.07
CA SER A 40 9.70 -13.06 12.63
C SER A 40 9.04 -11.97 11.79
N THR A 41 8.08 -11.24 12.37
CA THR A 41 7.34 -10.16 11.71
C THR A 41 7.07 -9.06 12.71
N THR A 42 7.79 -7.93 12.62
CA THR A 42 7.69 -6.81 13.56
C THR A 42 6.28 -6.18 13.62
N THR A 43 5.42 -6.48 12.64
CA THR A 43 4.04 -6.00 12.54
C THR A 43 3.01 -6.86 13.28
N LYS A 44 3.41 -7.99 13.89
CA LYS A 44 2.50 -8.87 14.63
C LYS A 44 2.83 -8.87 16.11
N CYS A 45 1.78 -8.83 16.92
CA CYS A 45 1.91 -9.05 18.34
C CYS A 45 1.93 -10.55 18.67
N ALA A 46 2.86 -10.97 19.53
CA ALA A 46 2.90 -12.32 20.09
C ALA A 46 2.16 -12.39 21.42
N THR A 47 2.30 -11.38 22.28
CA THR A 47 1.62 -11.32 23.58
C THR A 47 1.03 -9.94 23.85
N CYS A 48 -0.23 -9.89 24.28
CA CYS A 48 -0.94 -8.66 24.58
C CYS A 48 -0.74 -8.17 26.01
N SER A 49 -0.86 -6.86 26.20
CA SER A 49 -0.86 -6.23 27.53
C SER A 49 -2.08 -6.69 28.35
N SER A 50 -1.99 -6.59 29.68
CA SER A 50 -3.10 -6.98 30.57
C SER A 50 -4.41 -6.29 30.20
N GLY A 51 -5.48 -7.08 30.05
CA GLY A 51 -6.80 -6.60 29.62
C GLY A 51 -7.06 -6.61 28.11
N TYR A 52 -6.05 -6.98 27.29
CA TYR A 52 -6.20 -7.15 25.85
C TYR A 52 -6.05 -8.62 25.45
N THR A 53 -6.76 -9.03 24.40
CA THR A 53 -6.72 -10.39 23.86
C THR A 53 -6.17 -10.35 22.44
N LEU A 54 -5.41 -11.39 22.08
CA LEU A 54 -4.82 -11.52 20.75
C LEU A 54 -5.92 -11.86 19.73
N ALA A 55 -6.12 -10.99 18.74
CA ALA A 55 -7.09 -11.14 17.67
C ALA A 55 -6.37 -11.04 16.33
N GLY A 56 -5.86 -12.19 15.86
CA GLY A 56 -4.96 -12.23 14.71
C GLY A 56 -3.63 -11.55 15.05
N PRO A 57 -3.16 -10.54 14.28
CA PRO A 57 -1.89 -9.87 14.53
C PRO A 57 -1.95 -8.73 15.57
N LEU A 58 -3.15 -8.40 16.07
CA LEU A 58 -3.40 -7.22 16.92
C LEU A 58 -3.94 -7.60 18.29
N CYS A 59 -3.75 -6.70 19.25
CA CYS A 59 -4.28 -6.80 20.61
C CYS A 59 -5.49 -5.88 20.78
N VAL A 60 -6.66 -6.47 21.00
CA VAL A 60 -7.93 -5.76 21.08
C VAL A 60 -8.69 -6.16 22.33
N LYS A 61 -9.61 -5.31 22.78
CA LYS A 61 -10.55 -5.67 23.84
C LYS A 61 -11.81 -6.31 23.26
N PRO A 62 -12.57 -7.08 24.06
CA PRO A 62 -13.84 -7.67 23.62
C PRO A 62 -14.88 -6.63 23.20
N GLU A 63 -14.85 -5.46 23.84
CA GLU A 63 -15.70 -4.30 23.53
C GLU A 63 -15.31 -3.59 22.23
N ASP A 64 -14.06 -3.74 21.78
CA ASP A 64 -13.59 -3.13 20.54
C ASP A 64 -14.04 -3.95 19.33
N ASN A 65 -14.55 -3.25 18.31
CA ASN A 65 -15.02 -3.85 17.05
C ASN A 65 -16.17 -4.86 17.22
N CYS A 66 -16.92 -4.73 18.32
CA CYS A 66 -18.06 -5.56 18.65
C CYS A 66 -19.37 -4.78 18.49
N THR A 67 -20.35 -5.38 17.81
CA THR A 67 -21.72 -4.86 17.72
C THR A 67 -22.59 -5.32 18.90
N SER A 68 -22.40 -6.56 19.36
CA SER A 68 -23.15 -7.12 20.50
C SER A 68 -22.25 -7.96 21.39
N LEU A 69 -22.19 -7.61 22.66
CA LEU A 69 -21.46 -8.33 23.70
C LEU A 69 -22.36 -9.40 24.34
N ASN A 70 -21.74 -10.46 24.86
CA ASN A 70 -22.42 -11.42 25.73
C ASN A 70 -22.80 -10.74 27.07
N SER A 71 -23.72 -11.35 27.81
CA SER A 71 -24.24 -10.96 29.13
C SER A 71 -23.15 -10.54 30.12
N ASP A 72 -22.01 -11.25 30.13
CA ASP A 72 -20.88 -10.97 31.03
C ASP A 72 -19.88 -9.92 30.50
N LYS A 73 -20.10 -9.39 29.29
CA LYS A 73 -19.21 -8.46 28.57
C LYS A 73 -17.75 -8.95 28.41
N SER A 74 -17.51 -10.23 28.66
CA SER A 74 -16.20 -10.87 28.54
C SER A 74 -15.89 -11.32 27.12
N GLU A 75 -16.90 -11.39 26.26
CA GLU A 75 -16.76 -11.81 24.88
C GLU A 75 -17.75 -11.10 23.96
N CYS A 76 -17.39 -11.04 22.68
CA CYS A 76 -18.26 -10.52 21.64
C CYS A 76 -19.06 -11.64 20.96
N ASP A 77 -20.37 -11.45 20.84
CA ASP A 77 -21.27 -12.34 20.11
C ASP A 77 -21.39 -11.96 18.63
N ILE A 78 -21.49 -10.66 18.35
CA ILE A 78 -21.64 -10.14 16.98
C ILE A 78 -20.54 -9.11 16.72
N CYS A 79 -19.67 -9.39 15.76
CA CYS A 79 -18.60 -8.48 15.34
C CYS A 79 -19.07 -7.45 14.32
N ASN A 80 -18.40 -6.30 14.29
CA ASN A 80 -18.61 -5.28 13.26
C ASN A 80 -18.22 -5.81 11.86
N VAL A 81 -18.71 -5.12 10.83
CA VAL A 81 -18.33 -5.39 9.44
C VAL A 81 -16.81 -5.31 9.28
N SER A 82 -16.22 -6.23 8.52
CA SER A 82 -14.78 -6.44 8.34
C SER A 82 -14.07 -7.09 9.54
N PHE A 83 -14.82 -7.65 10.50
CA PHE A 83 -14.29 -8.42 11.61
C PHE A 83 -15.03 -9.75 11.77
N PHE A 84 -14.34 -10.76 12.32
CA PHE A 84 -14.90 -12.08 12.62
C PHE A 84 -14.61 -12.48 14.07
N LYS A 85 -15.45 -13.36 14.63
CA LYS A 85 -15.29 -13.86 16.01
C LYS A 85 -14.07 -14.78 16.09
N SER A 86 -13.03 -14.33 16.78
CA SER A 86 -11.82 -15.11 17.07
C SER A 86 -11.74 -15.38 18.57
N THR A 87 -12.12 -16.60 18.95
CA THR A 87 -12.24 -17.03 20.35
C THR A 87 -13.27 -16.16 21.12
N LYS A 88 -12.83 -15.07 21.77
CA LYS A 88 -13.66 -14.18 22.59
C LYS A 88 -13.77 -12.76 22.06
N VAL A 89 -12.96 -12.41 21.07
CA VAL A 89 -12.84 -11.03 20.57
C VAL A 89 -12.99 -11.00 19.05
N CYS A 90 -13.22 -9.82 18.50
CA CYS A 90 -13.36 -9.63 17.07
C CYS A 90 -12.00 -9.38 16.42
N ALA A 91 -11.54 -10.34 15.61
CA ALA A 91 -10.33 -10.20 14.83
C ALA A 91 -10.64 -9.55 13.48
N PRO A 92 -9.74 -8.70 12.95
CA PRO A 92 -9.93 -8.12 11.64
C PRO A 92 -9.89 -9.19 10.56
N CYS A 93 -10.76 -9.05 9.56
CA CYS A 93 -10.71 -9.83 8.34
C CYS A 93 -9.44 -9.51 7.52
N LYS A 94 -9.14 -10.38 6.54
CA LYS A 94 -8.14 -10.09 5.51
C LYS A 94 -8.43 -8.77 4.80
N GLU A 95 -7.40 -8.11 4.29
CA GLU A 95 -7.57 -6.88 3.50
C GLU A 95 -8.59 -7.04 2.37
N ASN A 96 -9.36 -5.98 2.12
CA ASN A 96 -10.41 -5.90 1.10
C ASN A 96 -11.60 -6.85 1.33
N CYS A 97 -11.77 -7.35 2.56
CA CYS A 97 -12.87 -8.20 2.96
C CYS A 97 -13.84 -7.47 3.89
N THR A 98 -15.14 -7.46 3.55
CA THR A 98 -16.21 -6.89 4.38
C THR A 98 -16.86 -7.93 5.28
N GLN A 99 -16.91 -9.20 4.87
CA GLN A 99 -17.34 -10.30 5.74
C GLN A 99 -16.47 -11.53 5.54
N CYS A 100 -15.93 -12.05 6.64
CA CYS A 100 -15.13 -13.25 6.66
C CYS A 100 -15.58 -14.20 7.78
N THR A 101 -15.35 -15.49 7.57
CA THR A 101 -15.52 -16.52 8.62
C THR A 101 -14.20 -16.82 9.34
N SER A 102 -13.08 -16.47 8.72
CA SER A 102 -11.74 -16.63 9.28
C SER A 102 -10.80 -15.53 8.73
N ALA A 103 -9.59 -15.46 9.26
CA ALA A 103 -8.56 -14.53 8.75
C ALA A 103 -8.17 -14.78 7.28
N THR A 104 -8.52 -15.94 6.71
CA THR A 104 -8.21 -16.31 5.33
C THR A 104 -9.44 -16.47 4.45
N ASP A 105 -10.62 -16.66 5.03
CA ASP A 105 -11.85 -17.00 4.33
C ASP A 105 -12.78 -15.81 4.23
N CYS A 106 -12.69 -15.11 3.11
CA CYS A 106 -13.57 -14.00 2.81
C CYS A 106 -14.81 -14.44 2.02
N THR A 107 -16.00 -14.11 2.52
CA THR A 107 -17.28 -14.38 1.84
C THR A 107 -17.76 -13.16 1.05
N TYR A 108 -17.52 -11.96 1.56
CA TYR A 108 -17.90 -10.72 0.88
C TYR A 108 -16.72 -9.74 0.82
N CYS A 109 -16.46 -9.23 -0.38
CA CYS A 109 -15.39 -8.27 -0.63
C CYS A 109 -15.87 -6.82 -0.49
N THR A 110 -14.94 -5.90 -0.33
CA THR A 110 -15.20 -4.46 -0.45
C THR A 110 -15.72 -4.12 -1.84
N LYS A 111 -16.43 -2.98 -1.96
CA LYS A 111 -16.80 -2.41 -3.25
C LYS A 111 -15.53 -2.30 -4.12
N ASP A 112 -15.63 -2.69 -5.39
CA ASP A 112 -14.53 -2.74 -6.38
C ASP A 112 -13.60 -3.98 -6.33
N PHE A 113 -13.87 -4.94 -5.43
CA PHE A 113 -13.20 -6.24 -5.39
C PHE A 113 -14.19 -7.37 -5.67
N PHE A 114 -13.72 -8.43 -6.33
CA PHE A 114 -14.50 -9.63 -6.58
C PHE A 114 -13.97 -10.81 -5.76
N ALA A 115 -14.88 -11.64 -5.26
CA ALA A 115 -14.53 -12.87 -4.56
C ALA A 115 -13.98 -13.88 -5.58
N SER A 116 -12.76 -14.35 -5.34
CA SER A 116 -12.10 -15.38 -6.13
C SER A 116 -11.63 -16.47 -5.18
N GLY A 117 -12.45 -17.51 -5.04
CA GLY A 117 -12.32 -18.47 -3.94
C GLY A 117 -12.49 -17.76 -2.59
N ASN A 118 -11.50 -17.92 -1.71
CA ASN A 118 -11.50 -17.37 -0.34
C ASN A 118 -10.83 -15.99 -0.24
N SER A 119 -10.39 -15.40 -1.36
CA SER A 119 -9.70 -14.11 -1.39
C SER A 119 -10.39 -13.09 -2.28
N CYS A 120 -10.25 -11.82 -1.92
CA CYS A 120 -10.77 -10.70 -2.67
C CYS A 120 -9.71 -10.15 -3.61
N ASN A 121 -9.96 -10.26 -4.91
CA ASN A 121 -9.07 -9.73 -5.93
C ASN A 121 -9.67 -8.45 -6.50
N GLN A 122 -8.83 -7.43 -6.68
CA GLN A 122 -9.27 -6.24 -7.39
C GLN A 122 -9.36 -6.57 -8.87
N ALA A 123 -10.45 -6.14 -9.51
CA ALA A 123 -10.48 -6.04 -10.96
C ALA A 123 -9.60 -4.86 -11.36
N THR A 124 -8.29 -5.02 -11.24
CA THR A 124 -7.36 -4.11 -11.91
C THR A 124 -7.54 -4.36 -13.40
N ALA A 125 -8.39 -3.54 -14.04
CA ALA A 125 -8.23 -3.28 -15.46
C ALA A 125 -6.80 -2.77 -15.60
N SER A 126 -5.91 -3.62 -16.10
CA SER A 126 -4.47 -3.42 -16.14
C SER A 126 -4.11 -2.15 -16.92
N ILE A 127 -4.10 -0.99 -16.26
CA ILE A 127 -3.56 0.26 -16.83
C ILE A 127 -2.02 0.13 -17.00
N GLY A 128 -1.41 -0.91 -16.41
CA GLY A 128 0.02 -1.22 -16.52
C GLY A 128 0.53 -1.62 -17.90
N VAL A 129 -0.32 -1.75 -18.93
CA VAL A 129 0.12 -2.03 -20.31
C VAL A 129 0.23 -0.74 -21.15
N ILE A 130 -0.28 0.39 -20.65
CA ILE A 130 -0.40 1.63 -21.46
C ILE A 130 0.91 2.43 -21.51
N SER A 131 1.85 2.24 -20.59
CA SER A 131 3.08 3.07 -20.52
C SER A 131 4.09 2.76 -21.61
N GLY A 132 4.15 1.54 -22.14
CA GLY A 132 5.04 1.22 -23.27
C GLY A 132 4.48 1.63 -24.63
N VAL A 133 3.18 1.39 -24.84
CA VAL A 133 2.51 1.60 -26.14
C VAL A 133 2.29 3.09 -26.43
N THR A 134 2.02 3.91 -25.41
CA THR A 134 1.83 5.36 -25.60
C THR A 134 3.13 6.07 -25.93
N ILE A 135 4.25 5.68 -25.34
CA ILE A 135 5.54 6.34 -25.62
C ILE A 135 6.00 6.00 -27.04
N ALA A 136 5.89 4.75 -27.48
CA ALA A 136 6.26 4.34 -28.83
C ALA A 136 5.41 5.05 -29.90
N THR A 137 4.10 5.18 -29.67
CA THR A 137 3.20 5.88 -30.60
C THR A 137 3.45 7.38 -30.63
N VAL A 138 3.68 8.03 -29.48
CA VAL A 138 4.00 9.47 -29.40
C VAL A 138 5.36 9.77 -30.07
N VAL A 139 6.37 8.93 -29.88
CA VAL A 139 7.68 9.08 -30.54
C VAL A 139 7.57 8.86 -32.04
N ALA A 140 6.80 7.85 -32.49
CA ALA A 140 6.58 7.60 -33.91
C ALA A 140 5.82 8.75 -34.59
N LEU A 141 4.75 9.26 -33.96
CA LEU A 141 4.00 10.41 -34.47
C LEU A 141 4.86 11.68 -34.48
N GLY A 142 5.66 11.90 -33.43
CA GLY A 142 6.61 13.02 -33.37
C GLY A 142 7.66 12.97 -34.48
N ALA A 143 8.22 11.79 -34.75
CA ALA A 143 9.19 11.59 -35.84
C ALA A 143 8.56 11.80 -37.22
N LEU A 144 7.35 11.28 -37.46
CA LEU A 144 6.62 11.51 -38.71
C LEU A 144 6.31 13.00 -38.93
N CYS A 145 5.83 13.68 -37.89
CA CYS A 145 5.61 15.13 -37.93
C CYS A 145 6.90 15.90 -38.25
N PHE A 146 8.02 15.55 -37.61
CA PHE A 146 9.32 16.18 -37.87
C PHE A 146 9.81 15.95 -39.31
N LEU A 147 9.66 14.73 -39.85
CA LEU A 147 10.05 14.41 -41.23
C LEU A 147 9.21 15.18 -42.25
N VAL A 148 7.89 15.27 -42.03
CA VAL A 148 7.00 16.08 -42.88
C VAL A 148 7.40 17.56 -42.81
N TRP A 149 7.67 18.08 -41.61
CA TRP A 149 8.14 19.45 -41.44
C TRP A 149 9.48 19.71 -42.16
N ARG A 150 10.40 18.73 -42.11
CA ARG A 150 11.68 18.79 -42.81
C ARG A 150 11.51 18.87 -44.32
N GLU A 151 10.60 18.08 -44.88
CA GLU A 151 10.35 18.08 -46.33
C GLU A 151 9.63 19.36 -46.78
N LEU A 152 8.68 19.86 -45.99
CA LEU A 152 8.06 21.16 -46.22
C LEU A 152 9.07 22.31 -46.13
N ARG A 153 10.06 22.25 -45.23
CA ARG A 153 11.11 23.27 -45.12
C ARG A 153 12.02 23.29 -46.36
N LYS A 154 12.40 22.13 -46.89
CA LYS A 154 13.15 22.05 -48.15
C LYS A 154 12.36 22.67 -49.31
N ASN A 155 11.07 22.33 -49.42
CA ASN A 155 10.21 22.85 -50.49
C ASN A 155 9.94 24.36 -50.33
N ARG A 156 9.84 24.88 -49.10
CA ARG A 156 9.71 26.32 -48.84
C ARG A 156 10.98 27.10 -49.17
N ILE A 157 12.16 26.53 -48.95
CA ILE A 157 13.43 27.20 -49.33
C ILE A 157 13.49 27.36 -50.86
N LEU A 158 13.10 26.34 -51.63
CA LEU A 158 13.03 26.43 -53.10
C LEU A 158 11.96 27.41 -53.61
N ALA A 159 10.90 27.67 -52.84
CA ALA A 159 9.84 28.61 -53.21
C ALA A 159 10.19 30.08 -52.92
N VAL A 160 11.08 30.36 -51.95
CA VAL A 160 11.49 31.73 -51.61
C VAL A 160 12.44 32.31 -52.66
N ASP A 161 13.29 31.50 -53.28
CA ASP A 161 14.18 31.95 -54.36
C ASP A 161 13.43 32.29 -55.67
N ALA A 162 12.23 31.74 -55.86
CA ALA A 162 11.39 32.02 -57.04
C ALA A 162 10.59 33.34 -56.94
N ALA A 163 10.48 33.94 -55.75
CA ALA A 163 9.73 35.19 -55.52
C ALA A 163 10.64 36.44 -55.40
N GLY A 164 11.96 36.28 -55.60
CA GLY A 164 12.99 37.29 -55.32
C GLY A 164 13.49 38.15 -56.48
N THR A 165 12.84 38.16 -57.65
CA THR A 165 13.20 39.07 -58.76
C THR A 165 12.16 40.18 -58.94
N ARG A 166 12.27 41.24 -58.13
CA ARG A 166 11.76 42.57 -58.49
C ARG A 166 12.86 43.33 -59.24
N PRO A 167 12.77 43.61 -60.55
CA PRO A 167 13.57 44.66 -61.16
C PRO A 167 12.92 46.01 -60.81
N GLY A 168 13.37 46.62 -59.72
CA GLY A 168 13.21 48.04 -59.51
C GLY A 168 14.40 48.75 -60.15
N SER A 169 14.24 49.30 -61.36
CA SER A 169 15.15 50.33 -61.87
C SER A 169 14.47 51.19 -62.94
N LEU A 170 14.28 52.47 -62.58
CA LEU A 170 14.44 53.68 -63.40
C LEU A 170 13.76 53.79 -64.78
N ALA A 171 12.78 54.69 -64.88
CA ALA A 171 12.92 55.92 -65.66
C ALA A 171 11.77 56.89 -65.35
N LEU A 172 12.10 58.03 -64.75
CA LEU A 172 11.37 59.29 -64.91
C LEU A 172 11.77 59.85 -66.28
N ASP A 173 10.80 60.12 -67.15
CA ASP A 173 10.74 61.34 -67.98
C ASP A 173 9.27 61.58 -68.36
#